data_AF-A0A7Z9R585-F1
#
_entry.id   AF-A0A7Z9R585-F1
#
_cell.length_a   1.000
_cell.length_b   1.000
_cell.length_c   1.000
_cell.angle_alpha   90.00
_cell.angle_beta   90.00
_cell.angle_gamma   90.00
#
_symmetry.space_group_name_H-M   'P 1'
#
loop_
_entity.id
_entity.type
_entity.pdbx_description
1 polymer ?
#
loop_
_entity_poly.entity_id
_entity_poly.type
_entity_poly.pdbx_seq_one_letter_code
_entity_poly.pdbx_strand_id
1 'polypeptide(L)'
;MPTTEAQDLPYFGAIVELDKAVYSWSDHVWITVTAPNFNLDPNKIDVIGGKTDNRITITSTNGKKLDYYKLEESDVDTGVFWGVVKLTGFIYDVDGDGTYDPILIKFRTEGHAPSNIYQERHENITEATNGKGPWDGRLKAGPGDTVTVIFSETYSGTTNTHNATMEVNWWLAESGLQPSVIKVNEPVTVTVVDEDMNLGLFNRDSLSVNVYSDSDVTGFQLLLTETEILGEDGTSFFIQDSGIFEGQIIFTDCSPFEQQNNICRPNPSAKVLAKPGDTITVEYNDYTLPWPYYLKGEHLTLTATAKMSGSKTPTPTPTPTPTPTPTPTPTPSVSTSDYKEYTDD
;
A
#
# COMPACT_ATOMS: atom_id res chain seq x y z
N MET A 1 -43.24 41.61 21.89
CA MET A 1 -42.40 40.41 21.76
C MET A 1 -40.98 40.91 21.63
N PRO A 2 -40.02 40.48 22.46
CA PRO A 2 -38.65 40.96 22.33
C PRO A 2 -38.05 40.32 21.07
N THR A 3 -37.61 41.17 20.15
CA THR A 3 -36.81 40.81 18.98
C THR A 3 -35.44 40.36 19.48
N THR A 4 -35.12 39.09 19.32
CA THR A 4 -33.79 38.55 19.61
C THR A 4 -32.77 39.26 18.71
N GLU A 5 -31.73 39.78 19.34
CA GLU A 5 -30.66 40.65 18.84
C GLU A 5 -29.77 40.03 17.73
N ALA A 6 -30.10 38.81 17.26
CA ALA A 6 -29.35 38.07 16.25
C ALA A 6 -29.64 38.51 14.79
N GLN A 7 -30.33 39.63 14.57
CA GLN A 7 -30.79 40.07 13.23
C GLN A 7 -30.07 41.31 12.69
N ASP A 8 -29.06 41.86 13.37
CA ASP A 8 -28.36 43.10 12.98
C ASP A 8 -26.97 42.88 12.33
N LEU A 9 -26.54 41.64 12.14
CA LEU A 9 -25.27 41.35 11.45
C LEU A 9 -25.46 41.40 9.91
N PRO A 10 -24.46 41.83 9.14
CA PRO A 10 -24.48 41.64 7.68
C PRO A 10 -24.55 40.15 7.34
N TYR A 11 -25.28 39.80 6.27
CA TYR A 11 -25.20 38.45 5.71
C TYR A 11 -23.89 38.32 4.94
N PHE A 12 -23.00 37.44 5.41
CA PHE A 12 -21.70 37.17 4.79
C PHE A 12 -21.74 35.95 3.85
N GLY A 13 -22.83 35.18 3.89
CA GLY A 13 -22.92 33.92 3.15
C GLY A 13 -22.18 32.78 3.84
N ALA A 14 -22.09 31.66 3.14
CA ALA A 14 -21.28 30.53 3.54
C ALA A 14 -20.60 29.91 2.32
N ILE A 15 -19.54 29.16 2.56
CA ILE A 15 -18.82 28.39 1.55
C ILE A 15 -18.71 26.95 2.08
N VAL A 16 -18.98 25.97 1.21
CA VAL A 16 -18.75 24.55 1.48
C VAL A 16 -17.56 24.13 0.66
N GLU A 17 -16.59 23.47 1.29
CA GLU A 17 -15.35 23.01 0.68
C GLU A 17 -15.08 21.56 1.05
N LEU A 18 -14.43 20.85 0.14
CA LEU A 18 -13.93 19.49 0.31
C LEU A 18 -12.42 19.51 0.10
N ASP A 19 -11.68 18.64 0.77
CA ASP A 19 -10.22 18.61 0.66
C ASP A 19 -9.72 18.04 -0.68
N LYS A 20 -10.53 17.24 -1.38
CA LYS A 20 -10.25 16.70 -2.72
C LYS A 20 -11.45 16.86 -3.65
N ALA A 21 -11.19 16.81 -4.96
CA ALA A 21 -12.24 16.75 -5.99
C ALA A 21 -12.63 15.32 -6.35
N VAL A 22 -11.71 14.36 -6.17
CA VAL A 22 -11.90 12.93 -6.43
C VAL A 22 -11.37 12.16 -5.23
N TYR A 23 -12.13 11.15 -4.78
CA TYR A 23 -11.79 10.31 -3.63
C TYR A 23 -11.87 8.83 -3.99
N SER A 24 -11.04 8.02 -3.33
CA SER A 24 -11.20 6.57 -3.39
C SER A 24 -12.40 6.14 -2.55
N TRP A 25 -12.99 5.00 -2.92
CA TRP A 25 -14.20 4.45 -2.30
C TRP A 25 -14.09 4.11 -0.81
N SER A 26 -12.86 4.08 -0.27
CA SER A 26 -12.57 3.92 1.15
C SER A 26 -12.06 5.21 1.80
N ASP A 27 -11.98 6.35 1.10
CA ASP A 27 -11.36 7.56 1.65
C ASP A 27 -12.14 8.21 2.80
N HIS A 28 -11.44 9.08 3.54
CA HIS A 28 -12.05 10.09 4.39
C HIS A 28 -12.29 11.38 3.61
N VAL A 29 -13.53 11.86 3.66
CA VAL A 29 -13.95 13.12 3.05
C VAL A 29 -13.93 14.19 4.13
N TRP A 30 -12.98 15.12 4.08
CA TRP A 30 -12.95 16.27 4.97
C TRP A 30 -13.85 17.37 4.42
N ILE A 31 -14.77 17.82 5.26
CA ILE A 31 -15.75 18.83 4.92
C ILE A 31 -15.44 20.07 5.72
N THR A 32 -15.30 21.20 5.05
CA THR A 32 -15.14 22.52 5.67
C THR A 32 -16.32 23.40 5.26
N VAL A 33 -16.93 24.06 6.22
CA VAL A 33 -17.97 25.07 6.00
C VAL A 33 -17.54 26.35 6.68
N THR A 34 -17.24 27.38 5.89
CA THR A 34 -17.01 28.73 6.41
C THR A 34 -18.35 29.44 6.46
N ALA A 35 -18.88 29.71 7.65
CA ALA A 35 -20.19 30.32 7.86
C ALA A 35 -20.17 31.31 9.05
N PRO A 36 -19.63 32.53 8.89
CA PRO A 36 -19.47 33.50 9.98
C PRO A 36 -20.78 33.88 10.69
N ASN A 37 -21.91 33.84 9.97
CA ASN A 37 -23.22 34.11 10.55
C ASN A 37 -23.70 33.04 11.56
N PHE A 38 -23.02 31.90 11.65
CA PHE A 38 -23.30 30.80 12.58
C PHE A 38 -22.26 30.64 13.69
N ASN A 39 -21.29 31.56 13.79
CA ASN A 39 -20.43 31.74 14.95
C ASN A 39 -21.18 32.60 15.99
N LEU A 40 -21.80 31.94 16.97
CA LEU A 40 -22.80 32.53 17.86
C LEU A 40 -22.25 32.82 19.27
N ASP A 41 -21.30 32.03 19.76
CA ASP A 41 -20.69 32.20 21.09
C ASP A 41 -19.17 32.26 21.00
N PRO A 42 -18.55 33.45 21.22
CA PRO A 42 -17.11 33.62 21.08
C PRO A 42 -16.28 32.86 22.14
N ASN A 43 -16.92 32.18 23.09
CA ASN A 43 -16.25 31.39 24.14
C ASN A 43 -16.55 29.89 24.05
N LYS A 44 -17.25 29.43 23.01
CA LYS A 44 -17.58 28.00 22.84
C LYS A 44 -17.32 27.56 21.40
N ILE A 45 -17.11 26.25 21.25
CA ILE A 45 -17.18 25.60 19.96
C ILE A 45 -18.64 25.49 19.57
N ASP A 46 -19.02 26.18 18.49
CA ASP A 46 -20.36 26.10 17.93
C ASP A 46 -20.55 24.87 17.01
N VAL A 47 -21.82 24.52 16.77
CA VAL A 47 -22.20 23.35 15.96
C VAL A 47 -23.29 23.71 14.96
N ILE A 48 -23.07 23.37 13.69
CA ILE A 48 -24.05 23.52 12.60
C ILE A 48 -24.58 22.17 12.10
N GLY A 49 -25.58 22.17 11.22
CA GLY A 49 -26.08 20.96 10.54
C GLY A 49 -27.26 20.26 11.20
N GLY A 50 -27.29 20.24 12.54
CA GLY A 50 -28.26 19.48 13.34
C GLY A 50 -29.67 20.06 13.44
N LYS A 51 -29.96 21.20 12.80
CA LYS A 51 -31.25 21.89 12.87
C LYS A 51 -31.78 22.22 11.47
N THR A 52 -33.06 22.56 11.36
CA THR A 52 -33.71 22.87 10.08
C THR A 52 -33.25 24.18 9.46
N ASP A 53 -32.85 25.14 10.29
CA ASP A 53 -32.37 26.47 9.92
C ASP A 53 -30.87 26.50 9.58
N ASN A 54 -30.15 25.40 9.73
CA ASN A 54 -28.74 25.26 9.36
C ASN A 54 -28.37 23.83 8.93
N ARG A 55 -29.27 23.18 8.19
CA ARG A 55 -29.22 21.75 7.85
C ARG A 55 -28.05 21.42 6.93
N ILE A 56 -27.30 20.38 7.26
CA ILE A 56 -26.31 19.78 6.35
C ILE A 56 -26.82 18.42 5.88
N THR A 57 -26.84 18.24 4.56
CA THR A 57 -27.19 16.99 3.90
C THR A 57 -26.03 16.56 3.03
N ILE A 58 -25.68 15.28 3.07
CA ILE A 58 -24.63 14.68 2.24
C ILE A 58 -25.31 13.58 1.44
N THR A 59 -25.29 13.66 0.12
CA THR A 59 -26.00 12.72 -0.76
C THR A 59 -25.04 12.12 -1.78
N SER A 60 -25.18 10.83 -2.05
CA SER A 60 -24.57 10.15 -3.20
C SER A 60 -25.61 9.86 -4.28
N THR A 61 -25.17 9.85 -5.55
CA THR A 61 -26.00 9.49 -6.72
C THR A 61 -26.61 8.09 -6.64
N ASN A 62 -26.03 7.19 -5.85
CA ASN A 62 -26.61 5.88 -5.55
C ASN A 62 -27.83 5.91 -4.60
N GLY A 63 -28.30 7.10 -4.22
CA GLY A 63 -29.47 7.32 -3.37
C GLY A 63 -29.21 7.25 -1.86
N LYS A 64 -27.95 7.04 -1.44
CA LYS A 64 -27.56 7.07 -0.04
C LYS A 64 -27.39 8.51 0.44
N LYS A 65 -27.71 8.74 1.71
CA LYS A 65 -27.62 10.07 2.30
C LYS A 65 -27.34 10.06 3.79
N LEU A 66 -26.63 11.09 4.25
CA LEU A 66 -26.60 11.55 5.62
C LEU A 66 -27.37 12.87 5.70
N ASP A 67 -28.16 13.02 6.76
CA ASP A 67 -29.11 14.11 6.89
C ASP A 67 -29.08 14.64 8.32
N TYR A 68 -29.14 15.96 8.44
CA TYR A 68 -28.84 16.70 9.67
C TYR A 68 -27.44 16.34 10.23
N TYR A 69 -26.46 16.21 9.34
CA TYR A 69 -25.09 15.89 9.71
C TYR A 69 -24.45 17.08 10.43
N LYS A 70 -23.81 16.88 11.58
CA LYS A 70 -23.23 17.99 12.34
C LYS A 70 -21.80 18.26 11.90
N LEU A 71 -21.41 19.54 11.91
CA LEU A 71 -20.02 19.97 11.86
C LEU A 71 -19.74 20.81 13.12
N GLU A 72 -18.54 20.70 13.66
CA GLU A 72 -18.09 21.46 14.83
C GLU A 72 -17.16 22.59 14.37
N GLU A 73 -17.13 23.69 15.11
CA GLU A 73 -16.19 24.78 14.84
C GLU A 73 -14.74 24.31 15.03
N SER A 74 -13.81 24.86 14.24
CA SER A 74 -12.40 24.46 14.25
C SER A 74 -11.65 24.92 15.51
N ASP A 75 -12.04 26.06 16.05
CA ASP A 75 -11.67 26.60 17.36
C ASP A 75 -12.76 27.61 17.75
N VAL A 76 -12.72 28.15 18.97
CA VAL A 76 -13.66 29.18 19.42
C VAL A 76 -13.57 30.43 18.53
N ASP A 77 -14.72 30.99 18.16
CA ASP A 77 -14.84 32.28 17.45
C ASP A 77 -14.18 32.32 16.06
N THR A 78 -14.16 31.20 15.33
CA THR A 78 -13.58 31.14 13.97
C THR A 78 -14.61 31.31 12.86
N GLY A 79 -15.85 30.87 13.07
CA GLY A 79 -16.87 30.73 12.03
C GLY A 79 -16.51 29.73 10.94
N VAL A 80 -15.54 28.85 11.18
CA VAL A 80 -15.11 27.79 10.28
C VAL A 80 -15.43 26.45 10.95
N PHE A 81 -16.29 25.68 10.31
CA PHE A 81 -16.79 24.40 10.81
C PHE A 81 -16.23 23.24 9.99
N TRP A 82 -15.92 22.14 10.64
CA TRP A 82 -15.36 20.96 10.00
C TRP A 82 -15.92 19.64 10.55
N GLY A 83 -15.70 18.59 9.76
CA GLY A 83 -16.06 17.23 10.07
C GLY A 83 -15.65 16.29 8.94
N VAL A 84 -15.80 15.00 9.18
CA VAL A 84 -15.31 13.94 8.29
C VAL A 84 -16.39 12.91 8.04
N VAL A 85 -16.48 12.43 6.81
CA VAL A 85 -17.26 11.24 6.45
C VAL A 85 -16.33 10.18 5.88
N LYS A 86 -16.40 8.95 6.40
CA LYS A 86 -15.73 7.78 5.81
C LYS A 86 -16.58 7.22 4.68
N LEU A 87 -16.01 7.12 3.48
CA LEU A 87 -16.60 6.33 2.41
C LEU A 87 -16.47 4.85 2.74
N THR A 88 -17.55 4.12 2.51
CA THR A 88 -17.68 2.71 2.93
C THR A 88 -17.83 1.75 1.76
N GLY A 89 -17.51 2.19 0.55
CA GLY A 89 -17.46 1.35 -0.63
C GLY A 89 -18.69 0.47 -0.83
N PHE A 90 -18.45 -0.72 -1.35
CA PHE A 90 -19.44 -1.78 -1.58
C PHE A 90 -18.77 -3.15 -1.52
N ILE A 91 -19.55 -4.22 -1.55
CA ILE A 91 -18.99 -5.57 -1.59
C ILE A 91 -18.29 -5.78 -2.93
N TYR A 92 -16.97 -5.96 -2.89
CA TYR A 92 -16.13 -6.17 -4.07
C TYR A 92 -14.91 -7.02 -3.70
N ASP A 93 -14.33 -7.65 -4.73
CA ASP A 93 -13.11 -8.46 -4.69
C ASP A 93 -12.03 -7.59 -5.34
N VAL A 94 -11.19 -6.99 -4.50
CA VAL A 94 -10.30 -5.87 -4.84
C VAL A 94 -8.98 -6.40 -5.38
N ASP A 95 -8.53 -7.57 -4.90
CA ASP A 95 -7.29 -8.22 -5.34
C ASP A 95 -7.50 -9.39 -6.32
N GLY A 96 -8.75 -9.76 -6.58
CA GLY A 96 -9.14 -10.80 -7.54
C GLY A 96 -8.92 -12.23 -7.03
N ASP A 97 -8.79 -12.44 -5.71
CA ASP A 97 -8.59 -13.78 -5.12
C ASP A 97 -9.86 -14.64 -5.06
N GLY A 98 -11.01 -14.07 -5.44
CA GLY A 98 -12.32 -14.71 -5.43
C GLY A 98 -13.07 -14.57 -4.12
N THR A 99 -12.54 -13.82 -3.16
CA THR A 99 -13.19 -13.44 -1.91
C THR A 99 -13.47 -11.95 -1.89
N TYR A 100 -14.39 -11.52 -1.02
CA TYR A 100 -14.71 -10.09 -0.92
C TYR A 100 -13.86 -9.46 0.16
N ASP A 101 -13.32 -8.28 -0.13
CA ASP A 101 -12.47 -7.54 0.80
C ASP A 101 -13.30 -6.49 1.55
N PRO A 102 -13.56 -6.70 2.84
CA PRO A 102 -14.31 -5.74 3.62
C PRO A 102 -13.45 -4.55 4.02
N ILE A 103 -14.06 -3.36 4.06
CA ILE A 103 -13.47 -2.18 4.70
C ILE A 103 -13.61 -2.38 6.21
N LEU A 104 -12.46 -2.51 6.87
CA LEU A 104 -12.39 -2.78 8.31
C LEU A 104 -11.84 -1.58 9.05
N ILE A 105 -12.45 -1.30 10.21
CA ILE A 105 -11.89 -0.37 11.19
C ILE A 105 -11.57 -1.13 12.47
N LYS A 106 -10.36 -0.91 13.01
CA LYS A 106 -9.96 -1.41 14.33
C LYS A 106 -10.21 -0.36 15.39
N PHE A 107 -10.81 -0.79 16.50
CA PHE A 107 -10.85 0.05 17.70
C PHE A 107 -10.37 -0.72 18.91
N ARG A 108 -9.67 0.01 19.78
CA ARG A 108 -9.34 -0.45 21.12
C ARG A 108 -10.55 -0.18 22.01
N THR A 109 -11.08 -1.22 22.65
CA THR A 109 -12.08 -1.04 23.70
C THR A 109 -11.45 -1.24 25.07
N GLU A 110 -11.73 -0.34 26.01
CA GLU A 110 -11.38 -0.55 27.41
C GLU A 110 -12.26 -1.68 27.97
N GLY A 111 -11.63 -2.81 28.29
CA GLY A 111 -12.31 -3.92 28.95
C GLY A 111 -12.78 -3.52 30.34
N HIS A 112 -14.08 -3.62 30.61
CA HIS A 112 -14.67 -3.42 31.95
C HIS A 112 -14.47 -4.66 32.86
N ALA A 113 -13.23 -5.10 33.06
CA ALA A 113 -12.89 -6.21 33.97
C ALA A 113 -11.43 -6.05 34.48
N PRO A 114 -11.03 -6.63 35.64
CA PRO A 114 -9.98 -6.11 36.51
C PRO A 114 -8.53 -6.28 35.99
N SER A 115 -8.33 -6.56 34.70
CA SER A 115 -7.02 -6.91 34.13
C SER A 115 -6.49 -5.94 33.06
N ASN A 116 -7.15 -4.82 32.76
CA ASN A 116 -6.68 -3.83 31.75
C ASN A 116 -6.18 -4.47 30.44
N ILE A 117 -6.83 -5.54 29.98
CA ILE A 117 -6.49 -6.17 28.71
C ILE A 117 -7.27 -5.45 27.63
N TYR A 118 -6.58 -4.66 26.81
CA TYR A 118 -7.14 -4.09 25.60
C TYR A 118 -7.51 -5.22 24.64
N GLN A 119 -8.79 -5.30 24.25
CA GLN A 119 -9.23 -6.18 23.19
C GLN A 119 -9.36 -5.39 21.89
N GLU A 120 -8.66 -5.85 20.86
CA GLU A 120 -8.82 -5.36 19.49
C GLU A 120 -10.13 -5.90 18.94
N ARG A 121 -11.01 -5.00 18.49
CA ARG A 121 -12.21 -5.36 17.75
C ARG A 121 -12.12 -4.81 16.34
N HIS A 122 -12.48 -5.66 15.38
CA HIS A 122 -12.68 -5.29 13.99
C HIS A 122 -14.17 -5.04 13.76
N GLU A 123 -14.50 -3.90 13.16
CA GLU A 123 -15.83 -3.63 12.65
C GLU A 123 -15.76 -3.59 11.12
N ASN A 124 -16.56 -4.43 10.46
CA ASN A 124 -16.78 -4.33 9.02
C ASN A 124 -17.80 -3.22 8.77
N ILE A 125 -17.39 -2.21 8.01
CA ILE A 125 -18.22 -1.04 7.71
C ILE A 125 -18.65 -0.96 6.25
N THR A 126 -18.30 -1.94 5.43
CA THR A 126 -18.67 -2.00 4.02
C THR A 126 -20.17 -1.73 3.85
N GLU A 127 -20.51 -0.85 2.90
CA GLU A 127 -21.88 -0.41 2.60
C GLU A 127 -22.61 0.40 3.68
N ALA A 128 -21.97 0.75 4.79
CA ALA A 128 -22.63 1.49 5.87
C ALA A 128 -23.02 2.92 5.44
N THR A 129 -24.24 3.33 5.79
CA THR A 129 -24.71 4.71 5.66
C THR A 129 -25.39 5.14 6.96
N ASN A 130 -24.63 5.76 7.85
CA ASN A 130 -25.08 6.19 9.17
C ASN A 130 -24.13 7.26 9.76
N GLY A 131 -24.39 7.68 10.99
CA GLY A 131 -23.67 8.76 11.66
C GLY A 131 -24.46 10.06 11.73
N LYS A 132 -24.06 10.93 12.66
CA LYS A 132 -24.69 12.24 12.93
C LYS A 132 -23.70 13.38 12.98
N GLY A 133 -22.43 13.10 12.79
CA GLY A 133 -21.33 14.03 12.77
C GLY A 133 -20.81 14.41 14.16
N PRO A 134 -19.67 15.10 14.18
CA PRO A 134 -18.89 15.49 12.99
C PRO A 134 -17.88 14.42 12.53
N TRP A 135 -17.62 13.39 13.33
CA TRP A 135 -16.54 12.41 13.08
C TRP A 135 -17.01 10.96 12.86
N ASP A 136 -18.31 10.69 12.97
CA ASP A 136 -18.89 9.33 12.91
C ASP A 136 -19.62 9.02 11.60
N GLY A 137 -19.57 9.94 10.62
CA GLY A 137 -20.24 9.81 9.35
C GLY A 137 -19.69 8.66 8.52
N ARG A 138 -20.59 7.83 8.00
CA ARG A 138 -20.29 6.75 7.07
C ARG A 138 -21.24 6.88 5.88
N LEU A 139 -20.71 6.88 4.66
CA LEU A 139 -21.50 6.99 3.44
C LEU A 139 -21.09 5.92 2.43
N LYS A 140 -22.05 5.08 2.03
CA LYS A 140 -21.85 4.16 0.93
C LYS A 140 -21.77 4.95 -0.38
N ALA A 141 -20.62 4.86 -1.04
CA ALA A 141 -20.37 5.38 -2.38
C ALA A 141 -19.32 4.51 -3.07
N GLY A 142 -19.39 4.39 -4.39
CA GLY A 142 -18.41 3.66 -5.18
C GLY A 142 -18.06 4.40 -6.48
N PRO A 143 -17.13 3.87 -7.29
CA PRO A 143 -16.68 4.49 -8.52
C PRO A 143 -17.83 4.92 -9.44
N GLY A 144 -17.74 6.15 -9.95
CA GLY A 144 -18.77 6.77 -10.76
C GLY A 144 -19.90 7.44 -9.97
N ASP A 145 -19.93 7.33 -8.64
CA ASP A 145 -20.84 8.10 -7.82
C ASP A 145 -20.36 9.56 -7.67
N THR A 146 -21.29 10.50 -7.72
CA THR A 146 -21.05 11.89 -7.28
C THR A 146 -21.63 12.08 -5.88
N VAL A 147 -20.78 12.52 -4.96
CA VAL A 147 -21.20 12.94 -3.61
C VAL A 147 -21.37 14.45 -3.58
N THR A 148 -22.49 14.92 -3.05
CA THR A 148 -22.79 16.35 -2.86
C THR A 148 -22.99 16.63 -1.39
N VAL A 149 -22.21 17.55 -0.84
CA VAL A 149 -22.45 18.15 0.48
C VAL A 149 -23.23 19.44 0.29
N ILE A 150 -24.33 19.58 1.01
CA ILE A 150 -25.26 20.70 0.91
C ILE A 150 -25.43 21.30 2.30
N PHE A 151 -25.09 22.57 2.45
CA PHE A 151 -25.44 23.38 3.61
C PHE A 151 -26.61 24.30 3.26
N SER A 152 -27.75 24.07 3.89
CA SER A 152 -28.94 24.90 3.75
C SER A 152 -29.18 25.69 5.03
N GLU A 153 -29.20 27.00 4.93
CA GLU A 153 -29.30 27.90 6.07
C GLU A 153 -30.47 28.87 5.90
N THR A 154 -31.09 29.27 7.00
CA THR A 154 -32.17 30.25 6.97
C THR A 154 -31.72 31.56 7.61
N TYR A 155 -31.50 32.56 6.75
CA TYR A 155 -31.15 33.91 7.15
C TYR A 155 -32.31 34.88 6.86
N SER A 156 -32.76 35.60 7.89
CA SER A 156 -33.87 36.57 7.79
C SER A 156 -35.13 36.02 7.07
N GLY A 157 -35.46 34.75 7.33
CA GLY A 157 -36.62 34.07 6.75
C GLY A 157 -36.46 33.59 5.30
N THR A 158 -35.28 33.75 4.70
CA THR A 158 -34.95 33.18 3.38
C THR A 158 -34.02 31.99 3.54
N THR A 159 -34.27 30.90 2.82
CA THR A 159 -33.35 29.75 2.78
C THR A 159 -32.32 29.95 1.69
N ASN A 160 -31.04 30.02 2.08
CA ASN A 160 -29.91 29.98 1.17
C ASN A 160 -29.33 28.56 1.16
N THR A 161 -28.67 28.19 0.06
CA THR A 161 -28.07 26.86 -0.08
C THR A 161 -26.72 26.96 -0.75
N HIS A 162 -25.75 26.27 -0.16
CA HIS A 162 -24.35 26.23 -0.56
C HIS A 162 -23.97 24.77 -0.72
N ASN A 163 -23.16 24.43 -1.71
CA ASN A 163 -22.78 23.04 -1.93
C ASN A 163 -21.36 22.89 -2.44
N ALA A 164 -20.84 21.68 -2.24
CA ALA A 164 -19.63 21.17 -2.86
C ALA A 164 -19.89 19.75 -3.35
N THR A 165 -19.22 19.38 -4.44
CA THR A 165 -19.35 18.07 -5.06
C THR A 165 -17.99 17.42 -5.21
N MET A 166 -17.96 16.10 -5.09
CA MET A 166 -16.80 15.28 -5.41
C MET A 166 -17.23 14.01 -6.15
N GLU A 167 -16.29 13.42 -6.86
CA GLU A 167 -16.47 12.12 -7.52
C GLU A 167 -15.76 11.03 -6.73
N VAL A 168 -16.39 9.86 -6.67
CA VAL A 168 -15.73 8.65 -6.20
C VAL A 168 -15.22 7.91 -7.41
N ASN A 169 -13.95 7.53 -7.40
CA ASN A 169 -13.35 6.73 -8.46
C ASN A 169 -12.35 5.73 -7.91
N TRP A 170 -11.84 4.88 -8.80
CA TRP A 170 -10.66 4.07 -8.57
C TRP A 170 -9.46 4.66 -9.30
N TRP A 171 -8.27 4.25 -8.91
CA TRP A 171 -6.98 4.68 -9.42
C TRP A 171 -6.24 3.52 -10.07
N LEU A 172 -5.42 3.84 -11.08
CA LEU A 172 -4.50 2.85 -11.61
C LEU A 172 -3.37 2.63 -10.62
N ALA A 173 -3.10 1.37 -10.31
CA ALA A 173 -1.94 1.02 -9.52
C ALA A 173 -0.62 1.27 -10.30
N GLU A 174 0.48 1.27 -9.56
CA GLU A 174 1.84 1.28 -10.09
C GLU A 174 2.64 0.13 -9.48
N SER A 175 3.53 -0.50 -10.27
CA SER A 175 4.41 -1.56 -9.78
C SER A 175 5.87 -1.24 -10.06
N GLY A 176 6.75 -1.61 -9.13
CA GLY A 176 8.17 -1.36 -9.22
C GLY A 176 9.01 -2.40 -8.48
N LEU A 177 10.29 -2.44 -8.82
CA LEU A 177 11.28 -3.19 -8.07
C LEU A 177 12.62 -2.48 -8.04
N GLN A 178 13.33 -2.61 -6.93
CA GLN A 178 14.64 -2.00 -6.71
C GLN A 178 15.60 -2.98 -6.02
N PRO A 179 16.87 -3.03 -6.42
CA PRO A 179 17.52 -2.22 -7.46
C PRO A 179 17.23 -2.70 -8.91
N SER A 180 17.46 -1.84 -9.91
CA SER A 180 17.29 -2.19 -11.34
C SER A 180 18.30 -3.20 -11.87
N VAL A 181 19.42 -3.38 -11.16
CA VAL A 181 20.40 -4.46 -11.38
C VAL A 181 20.50 -5.28 -10.12
N ILE A 182 19.98 -6.50 -10.17
CA ILE A 182 19.85 -7.40 -9.03
C ILE A 182 21.11 -8.25 -8.91
N LYS A 183 21.62 -8.39 -7.69
CA LYS A 183 22.71 -9.32 -7.39
C LYS A 183 22.17 -10.57 -6.72
N VAL A 184 22.82 -11.68 -7.02
CA VAL A 184 22.51 -12.97 -6.40
C VAL A 184 22.66 -12.86 -4.88
N ASN A 185 21.70 -13.44 -4.16
CA ASN A 185 21.66 -13.52 -2.69
C ASN A 185 21.58 -12.16 -1.95
N GLU A 186 21.32 -11.06 -2.65
CA GLU A 186 20.99 -9.76 -2.04
C GLU A 186 19.46 -9.54 -2.06
N PRO A 187 18.90 -8.85 -1.04
CA PRO A 187 17.47 -8.54 -1.00
C PRO A 187 17.11 -7.51 -2.08
N VAL A 188 15.92 -7.71 -2.66
CA VAL A 188 15.28 -6.82 -3.63
C VAL A 188 13.96 -6.38 -3.04
N THR A 189 13.70 -5.09 -3.02
CA THR A 189 12.41 -4.53 -2.61
C THR A 189 11.50 -4.49 -3.83
N VAL A 190 10.31 -5.06 -3.68
CA VAL A 190 9.19 -4.94 -4.62
C VAL A 190 8.18 -3.99 -4.00
N THR A 191 7.71 -3.03 -4.79
CA THR A 191 6.76 -2.00 -4.36
C THR A 191 5.56 -1.98 -5.29
N VAL A 192 4.35 -1.94 -4.73
CA VAL A 192 3.11 -1.63 -5.45
C VAL A 192 2.48 -0.41 -4.78
N VAL A 193 2.08 0.57 -5.57
CA VAL A 193 1.28 1.71 -5.10
C VAL A 193 -0.12 1.51 -5.62
N ASP A 194 -1.09 1.33 -4.72
CA ASP A 194 -2.48 1.06 -5.03
C ASP A 194 -3.36 1.64 -3.91
N GLU A 195 -3.98 2.79 -4.18
CA GLU A 195 -4.84 3.46 -3.19
C GLU A 195 -6.16 2.72 -2.97
N ASP A 196 -6.57 1.84 -3.88
CA ASP A 196 -7.86 1.15 -3.79
C ASP A 196 -7.80 -0.09 -2.91
N MET A 197 -6.61 -0.69 -2.79
CA MET A 197 -6.27 -1.75 -1.82
C MET A 197 -6.07 -1.25 -0.38
N ASN A 198 -6.24 0.05 -0.14
CA ASN A 198 -6.13 0.69 1.17
C ASN A 198 -7.48 0.64 1.92
N LEU A 199 -7.84 -0.54 2.41
CA LEU A 199 -9.16 -0.89 2.95
C LEU A 199 -9.25 -0.70 4.47
N GLY A 200 -8.12 -0.74 5.16
CA GLY A 200 -7.98 -0.66 6.61
C GLY A 200 -7.42 0.68 7.08
N LEU A 201 -8.13 1.38 7.96
CA LEU A 201 -7.65 2.69 8.44
C LEU A 201 -6.50 2.59 9.47
N PHE A 202 -6.53 1.56 10.30
CA PHE A 202 -5.61 1.40 11.44
C PHE A 202 -4.76 0.13 11.31
N ASN A 203 -4.77 -0.46 10.10
CA ASN A 203 -4.19 -1.75 9.80
C ASN A 203 -3.44 -1.61 8.52
N ARG A 204 -2.26 -2.23 8.47
CA ARG A 204 -1.57 -2.41 7.21
C ARG A 204 -2.25 -3.53 6.45
N ASP A 205 -2.73 -3.21 5.27
CA ASP A 205 -3.29 -4.20 4.35
C ASP A 205 -2.18 -4.98 3.65
N SER A 206 -2.55 -6.00 2.89
CA SER A 206 -1.61 -6.84 2.16
C SER A 206 -2.17 -7.25 0.82
N LEU A 207 -1.30 -7.36 -0.17
CA LEU A 207 -1.62 -7.82 -1.52
C LEU A 207 -0.53 -8.75 -2.03
N SER A 208 -0.81 -9.52 -3.07
CA SER A 208 0.14 -10.47 -3.63
C SER A 208 0.58 -10.10 -5.04
N VAL A 209 1.86 -10.32 -5.34
CA VAL A 209 2.45 -10.17 -6.68
C VAL A 209 3.13 -11.46 -7.11
N ASN A 210 3.19 -11.70 -8.42
CA ASN A 210 3.95 -12.82 -8.98
C ASN A 210 5.35 -12.34 -9.35
N VAL A 211 6.38 -13.01 -8.85
CA VAL A 211 7.78 -12.69 -9.15
C VAL A 211 8.45 -13.89 -9.80
N TYR A 212 9.00 -13.73 -10.98
CA TYR A 212 9.62 -14.83 -11.73
C TYR A 212 10.83 -14.36 -12.54
N SER A 213 11.56 -15.31 -13.12
CA SER A 213 12.69 -15.02 -14.02
C SER A 213 12.58 -15.80 -15.32
N ASP A 214 13.38 -15.41 -16.33
CA ASP A 214 13.52 -16.15 -17.58
C ASP A 214 13.92 -17.64 -17.34
N SER A 215 14.69 -17.92 -16.28
CA SER A 215 15.11 -19.30 -15.90
C SER A 215 14.12 -20.02 -14.98
N ASP A 216 13.19 -19.31 -14.37
CA ASP A 216 12.22 -19.82 -13.40
C ASP A 216 10.87 -19.16 -13.61
N VAL A 217 10.19 -19.61 -14.66
CA VAL A 217 8.88 -19.06 -15.10
C VAL A 217 7.73 -19.42 -14.16
N THR A 218 7.92 -20.38 -13.24
CA THR A 218 6.91 -20.69 -12.21
C THR A 218 6.96 -19.62 -11.11
N GLY A 219 8.16 -19.16 -10.78
CA GLY A 219 8.36 -18.03 -9.89
C GLY A 219 7.87 -18.27 -8.47
N PHE A 220 7.48 -17.17 -7.83
CA PHE A 220 7.04 -17.13 -6.44
C PHE A 220 5.97 -16.04 -6.27
N GLN A 221 4.88 -16.37 -5.58
CA GLN A 221 3.90 -15.39 -5.16
C GLN A 221 4.41 -14.70 -3.89
N LEU A 222 4.74 -13.43 -4.01
CA LEU A 222 5.25 -12.60 -2.93
C LEU A 222 4.10 -11.80 -2.31
N LEU A 223 3.89 -11.98 -1.00
CA LEU A 223 2.98 -11.13 -0.23
C LEU A 223 3.69 -9.81 0.09
N LEU A 224 3.09 -8.70 -0.33
CA LEU A 224 3.48 -7.34 0.05
C LEU A 224 2.60 -6.89 1.21
N THR A 225 3.15 -6.07 2.09
CA THR A 225 2.40 -5.46 3.19
C THR A 225 2.51 -3.96 3.04
N GLU A 226 1.40 -3.28 3.32
CA GLU A 226 1.34 -1.84 3.32
C GLU A 226 2.45 -1.24 4.21
N THR A 227 3.02 -0.12 3.78
CA THR A 227 4.12 0.51 4.47
C THR A 227 3.64 1.19 5.74
N GLU A 228 4.53 1.22 6.72
CA GLU A 228 4.22 1.87 7.98
C GLU A 228 4.41 3.38 7.86
N ILE A 229 3.39 4.15 8.25
CA ILE A 229 3.48 5.60 8.35
C ILE A 229 4.14 5.95 9.68
N LEU A 230 5.26 6.68 9.62
CA LEU A 230 6.04 7.10 10.79
C LEU A 230 5.99 8.62 10.98
N GLY A 231 5.92 9.05 12.25
CA GLY A 231 6.14 10.42 12.68
C GLY A 231 7.57 10.89 12.44
N GLU A 232 7.78 12.21 12.53
CA GLU A 232 9.13 12.79 12.48
C GLU A 232 10.07 12.23 13.56
N ASP A 233 9.49 11.74 14.67
CA ASP A 233 10.18 11.09 15.77
C ASP A 233 10.41 9.58 15.58
N GLY A 234 9.99 9.02 14.44
CA GLY A 234 10.10 7.60 14.11
C GLY A 234 9.05 6.71 14.80
N THR A 235 8.06 7.28 15.46
CA THR A 235 6.94 6.51 16.04
C THR A 235 5.87 6.21 15.01
N SER A 236 5.24 5.05 15.11
CA SER A 236 4.13 4.66 14.22
C SER A 236 2.95 5.60 14.40
N PHE A 237 2.43 6.14 13.30
CA PHE A 237 1.14 6.81 13.31
C PHE A 237 0.03 5.82 13.67
N PHE A 238 -1.05 6.33 14.27
CA PHE A 238 -2.20 5.49 14.57
C PHE A 238 -2.94 5.06 13.30
N ILE A 239 -2.99 5.96 12.31
CA ILE A 239 -3.51 5.73 10.96
C ILE A 239 -2.39 5.11 10.12
N GLN A 240 -2.69 4.02 9.41
CA GLN A 240 -1.72 3.19 8.70
C GLN A 240 -2.22 2.85 7.30
N ASP A 241 -2.67 3.86 6.57
CA ASP A 241 -3.37 3.79 5.29
C ASP A 241 -2.53 4.43 4.15
N SER A 242 -1.28 3.98 3.98
CA SER A 242 -0.34 4.58 3.02
C SER A 242 -0.68 4.35 1.55
N GLY A 243 -1.42 3.28 1.22
CA GLY A 243 -1.63 2.83 -0.17
C GLY A 243 -0.34 2.37 -0.88
N ILE A 244 0.77 2.20 -0.15
CA ILE A 244 2.06 1.74 -0.68
C ILE A 244 2.35 0.40 -0.04
N PHE A 245 2.59 -0.63 -0.82
CA PHE A 245 2.82 -2.00 -0.38
C PHE A 245 4.22 -2.45 -0.73
N GLU A 246 4.97 -2.96 0.24
CA GLU A 246 6.34 -3.41 0.05
C GLU A 246 6.57 -4.84 0.54
N GLY A 247 7.50 -5.51 -0.12
CA GLY A 247 7.96 -6.84 0.24
C GLY A 247 9.39 -7.07 -0.25
N GLN A 248 10.09 -8.00 0.41
CA GLN A 248 11.46 -8.35 0.05
C GLN A 248 11.56 -9.76 -0.50
N ILE A 249 12.33 -9.90 -1.57
CA ILE A 249 12.62 -11.19 -2.20
C ILE A 249 14.13 -11.31 -2.44
N ILE A 250 14.64 -12.53 -2.35
CA ILE A 250 16.03 -12.87 -2.64
C ILE A 250 16.06 -13.89 -3.79
N PHE A 251 16.97 -13.68 -4.74
CA PHE A 251 17.19 -14.56 -5.88
C PHE A 251 18.44 -15.41 -5.70
N THR A 252 18.42 -16.63 -6.22
CA THR A 252 19.60 -17.51 -6.26
C THR A 252 19.94 -17.88 -7.70
N ASP A 253 21.22 -17.97 -8.04
CA ASP A 253 21.66 -18.55 -9.32
C ASP A 253 21.95 -20.06 -9.20
N CYS A 254 21.66 -20.68 -8.05
CA CYS A 254 22.00 -22.05 -7.72
C CYS A 254 20.84 -23.00 -8.04
N SER A 255 20.88 -23.66 -9.20
CA SER A 255 19.81 -24.57 -9.64
C SER A 255 19.77 -25.86 -8.80
N PRO A 256 18.62 -26.56 -8.73
CA PRO A 256 18.51 -27.84 -8.02
C PRO A 256 19.55 -28.89 -8.45
N PHE A 257 19.89 -28.93 -9.75
CA PHE A 257 20.93 -29.82 -10.28
C PHE A 257 22.33 -29.45 -9.77
N GLU A 258 22.66 -28.16 -9.72
CA GLU A 258 23.94 -27.69 -9.19
C GLU A 258 24.06 -27.94 -7.69
N GLN A 259 22.95 -27.83 -6.94
CA GLN A 259 22.90 -28.19 -5.53
C GLN A 259 23.17 -29.69 -5.32
N GLN A 260 22.51 -30.57 -6.08
CA GLN A 260 22.70 -32.02 -5.98
C GLN A 260 24.15 -32.45 -6.26
N ASN A 261 24.84 -31.73 -7.15
CA ASN A 261 26.23 -31.98 -7.51
C ASN A 261 27.25 -31.20 -6.65
N ASN A 262 26.81 -30.54 -5.57
CA ASN A 262 27.66 -29.72 -4.69
C ASN A 262 28.44 -28.62 -5.43
N ILE A 263 27.88 -28.07 -6.51
CA ILE A 263 28.49 -27.01 -7.33
C ILE A 263 28.31 -25.63 -6.64
N CYS A 264 27.19 -25.44 -5.96
CA CYS A 264 26.87 -24.21 -5.25
C CYS A 264 26.10 -24.51 -3.95
N ARG A 265 26.04 -23.53 -3.04
CA ARG A 265 25.24 -23.61 -1.81
C ARG A 265 24.02 -22.70 -1.97
N PRO A 266 22.79 -23.22 -1.78
CA PRO A 266 21.59 -22.39 -1.87
C PRO A 266 21.53 -21.42 -0.68
N ASN A 267 20.99 -20.21 -0.92
CA ASN A 267 20.56 -19.34 0.15
C ASN A 267 19.16 -19.79 0.60
N PRO A 268 18.96 -20.16 1.88
CA PRO A 268 17.66 -20.68 2.35
C PRO A 268 16.52 -19.66 2.27
N SER A 269 16.85 -18.36 2.19
CA SER A 269 15.87 -17.29 2.04
C SER A 269 15.56 -16.97 0.58
N ALA A 270 16.34 -17.48 -0.38
CA ALA A 270 16.06 -17.25 -1.79
C ALA A 270 14.80 -17.99 -2.25
N LYS A 271 13.97 -17.31 -3.04
CA LYS A 271 12.65 -17.81 -3.47
C LYS A 271 12.58 -18.16 -4.95
N VAL A 272 13.34 -17.46 -5.78
CA VAL A 272 13.30 -17.60 -7.24
C VAL A 272 14.70 -17.89 -7.76
N LEU A 273 14.81 -18.87 -8.66
CA LEU A 273 16.04 -19.13 -9.39
C LEU A 273 16.19 -18.08 -10.49
N ALA A 274 17.35 -17.44 -10.60
CA ALA A 274 17.66 -16.51 -11.67
C ALA A 274 19.15 -16.52 -12.01
N LYS A 275 19.45 -16.81 -13.27
CA LYS A 275 20.82 -16.86 -13.79
C LYS A 275 21.32 -15.47 -14.16
N PRO A 276 22.65 -15.27 -14.22
CA PRO A 276 23.23 -14.01 -14.70
C PRO A 276 22.70 -13.64 -16.10
N GLY A 277 22.15 -12.43 -16.23
CA GLY A 277 21.54 -11.93 -17.48
C GLY A 277 20.02 -12.11 -17.59
N ASP A 278 19.42 -12.93 -16.72
CA ASP A 278 17.97 -13.13 -16.68
C ASP A 278 17.24 -11.80 -16.45
N THR A 279 16.09 -11.68 -17.12
CA THR A 279 15.06 -10.71 -16.76
C THR A 279 14.33 -11.23 -15.55
N ILE A 280 14.28 -10.42 -14.50
CA ILE A 280 13.35 -10.58 -13.40
C ILE A 280 12.09 -9.81 -13.76
N THR A 281 10.94 -10.43 -13.57
CA THR A 281 9.64 -9.84 -13.84
C THR A 281 8.78 -9.92 -12.58
N VAL A 282 8.17 -8.80 -12.23
CA VAL A 282 7.11 -8.69 -11.23
C VAL A 282 5.82 -8.39 -11.97
N GLU A 283 4.78 -9.17 -11.73
CA GLU A 283 3.43 -8.95 -12.24
C GLU A 283 2.44 -8.72 -11.09
N TYR A 284 1.66 -7.65 -11.21
CA TYR A 284 0.54 -7.33 -10.34
C TYR A 284 -0.71 -7.13 -11.19
N ASN A 285 -1.85 -7.70 -10.78
CA ASN A 285 -3.11 -7.51 -11.47
C ASN A 285 -3.95 -6.53 -10.66
N ASP A 286 -4.23 -5.36 -11.24
CA ASP A 286 -5.09 -4.34 -10.69
C ASP A 286 -6.54 -4.59 -11.14
N TYR A 287 -7.45 -4.86 -10.19
CA TYR A 287 -8.87 -5.16 -10.43
C TYR A 287 -9.79 -3.95 -10.14
N THR A 288 -9.22 -2.81 -9.77
CA THR A 288 -9.92 -1.57 -9.44
C THR A 288 -9.55 -0.48 -10.43
N LEU A 289 -10.16 -0.54 -11.61
CA LEU A 289 -9.82 0.36 -12.71
C LEU A 289 -10.71 1.61 -12.76
N PRO A 290 -10.17 2.80 -13.10
CA PRO A 290 -10.95 4.04 -13.13
C PRO A 290 -12.19 4.01 -14.05
N TRP A 291 -13.34 4.38 -13.50
CA TRP A 291 -14.57 4.60 -14.26
C TRP A 291 -14.55 5.96 -14.98
N PRO A 292 -15.15 6.14 -16.18
CA PRO A 292 -15.86 5.16 -17.02
C PRO A 292 -14.97 4.48 -18.06
N TYR A 293 -13.64 4.57 -17.92
CA TYR A 293 -12.71 4.20 -18.98
C TYR A 293 -12.54 2.69 -19.13
N TYR A 294 -12.77 1.92 -18.06
CA TYR A 294 -12.63 0.47 -18.02
C TYR A 294 -13.96 -0.23 -17.73
N LEU A 295 -14.12 -1.46 -18.23
CA LEU A 295 -15.33 -2.23 -17.98
C LEU A 295 -15.26 -2.95 -16.63
N LYS A 296 -16.42 -3.14 -16.01
CA LYS A 296 -16.51 -3.85 -14.74
C LYS A 296 -16.02 -5.30 -14.89
N GLY A 297 -15.09 -5.70 -14.02
CA GLY A 297 -14.52 -7.05 -13.98
C GLY A 297 -13.34 -7.26 -14.93
N GLU A 298 -12.89 -6.22 -15.64
CA GLU A 298 -11.57 -6.21 -16.26
C GLU A 298 -10.49 -6.00 -15.19
N HIS A 299 -9.28 -6.49 -15.45
CA HIS A 299 -8.09 -6.16 -14.68
C HIS A 299 -6.98 -5.71 -15.62
N LEU A 300 -6.04 -4.94 -15.08
CA LEU A 300 -4.83 -4.52 -15.77
C LEU A 300 -3.62 -5.22 -15.14
N THR A 301 -2.89 -6.01 -15.92
CA THR A 301 -1.61 -6.55 -15.48
C THR A 301 -0.52 -5.49 -15.63
N LEU A 302 0.01 -5.05 -14.50
CA LEU A 302 1.17 -4.19 -14.40
C LEU A 302 2.43 -5.04 -14.31
N THR A 303 3.47 -4.61 -15.02
CA THR A 303 4.74 -5.34 -15.08
C THR A 303 5.92 -4.43 -14.77
N ALA A 304 6.74 -4.86 -13.82
CA ALA A 304 8.03 -4.23 -13.53
C ALA A 304 9.16 -5.22 -13.83
N THR A 305 10.27 -4.73 -14.41
CA THR A 305 11.40 -5.60 -14.79
C THR A 305 12.75 -5.08 -14.32
N ALA A 306 13.65 -6.01 -13.99
CA ALA A 306 15.04 -5.73 -13.66
C ALA A 306 15.96 -6.81 -14.26
N LYS A 307 17.27 -6.56 -14.26
CA LYS A 307 18.26 -7.50 -14.78
C LYS A 307 19.13 -8.11 -13.68
N MET A 308 19.33 -9.42 -13.74
CA MET A 308 20.33 -10.10 -12.92
C MET A 308 21.75 -9.71 -13.37
N SER A 309 22.59 -9.36 -12.40
CA SER A 309 23.96 -8.93 -12.63
C SER A 309 24.80 -10.05 -13.28
N GLY A 310 25.60 -9.65 -14.27
CA GLY A 310 26.43 -10.52 -15.09
C GLY A 310 27.92 -10.41 -14.77
N SER A 311 28.42 -11.23 -13.85
CA SER A 311 29.78 -11.76 -13.95
C SER A 311 29.86 -13.05 -13.16
N LYS A 312 29.84 -14.19 -13.86
CA LYS A 312 30.40 -15.41 -13.27
C LYS A 312 31.88 -15.12 -13.10
N THR A 313 32.36 -15.04 -11.85
CA THR A 313 33.78 -15.25 -11.61
C THR A 313 34.07 -16.66 -12.14
N PRO A 314 34.92 -16.85 -13.16
CA PRO A 314 35.21 -18.19 -13.65
C PRO A 314 35.78 -18.99 -12.48
N THR A 315 35.17 -20.15 -12.20
CA THR A 315 35.76 -21.14 -11.30
C THR A 315 37.22 -21.33 -11.74
N PRO A 316 38.21 -21.21 -10.84
CA PRO A 316 39.60 -21.41 -11.23
C PRO A 316 39.71 -22.79 -11.89
N THR A 317 40.17 -22.83 -13.14
CA THR A 317 40.48 -24.07 -13.84
C THR A 317 41.36 -24.90 -12.90
N PRO A 318 41.00 -26.18 -12.61
CA PRO A 318 41.85 -27.01 -11.76
C PRO A 318 43.25 -27.00 -12.34
N THR A 319 44.24 -26.58 -11.53
CA THR A 319 45.63 -26.60 -11.94
C THR A 319 45.96 -28.03 -12.39
N PRO A 320 46.48 -28.25 -13.62
CA PRO A 320 46.82 -29.60 -14.05
C PRO A 320 47.79 -30.19 -13.03
N THR A 321 47.41 -31.34 -12.47
CA THR A 321 48.28 -32.11 -11.57
C THR A 321 49.62 -32.30 -12.27
N PRO A 322 50.76 -31.92 -11.65
CA PRO A 322 52.06 -32.09 -12.29
C PRO A 322 52.25 -33.56 -12.64
N THR A 323 52.50 -33.84 -13.93
CA THR A 323 52.89 -35.17 -14.40
C THR A 323 54.09 -35.63 -13.59
N PRO A 324 54.08 -36.82 -12.97
CA PRO A 324 55.22 -37.30 -12.21
C PRO A 324 56.45 -37.35 -13.12
N THR A 325 57.53 -36.67 -12.71
CA THR A 325 58.83 -36.73 -13.36
C THR A 325 59.29 -38.18 -13.41
N PRO A 326 59.70 -38.73 -14.57
CA PRO A 326 60.20 -40.10 -14.64
C PRO A 326 61.45 -40.24 -13.75
N THR A 327 61.41 -41.23 -12.85
CA THR A 327 62.55 -41.62 -12.01
C THR A 327 63.75 -41.98 -12.88
N PRO A 328 64.96 -41.40 -12.66
CA PRO A 328 66.14 -41.75 -13.43
C PRO A 328 66.51 -43.22 -13.19
N THR A 329 66.71 -43.96 -14.29
CA THR A 329 67.20 -45.34 -14.30
C THR A 329 68.58 -45.41 -13.63
N PRO A 330 68.83 -46.35 -12.69
CA PRO A 330 70.13 -46.48 -12.06
C PRO A 330 71.21 -46.93 -13.06
N THR A 331 72.33 -46.21 -13.09
CA THR A 331 73.54 -46.54 -13.85
C THR A 331 74.17 -47.84 -13.31
N PRO A 332 74.50 -48.83 -14.16
CA PRO A 332 75.19 -50.03 -13.70
C PRO A 332 76.65 -49.72 -13.33
N SER A 333 77.01 -50.05 -12.10
CA SER A 333 78.38 -50.05 -11.60
C SER A 333 79.16 -51.24 -12.17
N VAL A 334 80.17 -50.97 -13.01
CA VAL A 334 81.13 -51.98 -13.47
C VAL A 334 82.36 -51.96 -12.57
N SER A 335 82.54 -53.06 -11.84
CA SER A 335 83.71 -53.38 -11.03
C SER A 335 84.91 -53.74 -11.92
N THR A 336 86.05 -53.12 -11.66
CA THR A 336 87.34 -53.42 -12.28
C THR A 336 87.90 -54.75 -11.79
N SER A 337 88.33 -55.62 -12.72
CA SER A 337 89.25 -56.71 -12.44
C SER A 337 90.36 -56.71 -13.49
N ASP A 338 91.56 -56.37 -13.04
CA ASP A 338 92.81 -56.49 -13.78
C ASP A 338 93.07 -57.93 -14.21
N TYR A 339 93.45 -58.14 -15.47
CA TYR A 339 94.34 -59.23 -15.84
C TYR A 339 95.28 -58.78 -16.97
N LYS A 340 96.58 -58.78 -16.67
CA LYS A 340 97.66 -58.70 -17.64
C LYS A 340 97.91 -60.10 -18.18
N GLU A 341 98.12 -60.23 -19.49
CA GLU A 341 98.98 -61.28 -20.02
C GLU A 341 99.69 -60.83 -21.30
N TYR A 342 100.84 -61.46 -21.52
CA TYR A 342 102.02 -61.02 -22.27
C TYR A 342 101.96 -61.31 -23.78
N THR A 343 103.00 -60.79 -24.45
CA THR A 343 103.45 -60.79 -25.84
C THR A 343 103.45 -62.13 -26.61
N ASP A 344 103.35 -62.09 -27.94
CA ASP A 344 104.51 -62.28 -28.86
C ASP A 344 104.11 -62.15 -30.35
N ASP A 345 105.13 -61.73 -31.13
CA ASP A 345 105.29 -61.58 -32.60
C ASP A 345 104.65 -60.40 -33.36
#